data_AF-A0A7S0WSC8-F1
#
_entry.id   AF-A0A7S0WSC8-F1
#
_cell.length_a   1.000
_cell.length_b   1.000
_cell.length_c   1.000
_cell.angle_alpha   90.00
_cell.angle_beta   90.00
_cell.angle_gamma   90.00
#
_symmetry.space_group_name_H-M   'P 1'
#
loop_
_entity.id
_entity.type
_entity.pdbx_description
1 polymer ?
#
loop_
_entity_poly.entity_id
_entity_poly.type
_entity_poly.pdbx_seq_one_letter_code
_entity_poly.pdbx_strand_id
1 'polypeptide(L)'
;AESMVRALEGLAALSALDGDARLTKDVGARLAALPLDPPLARALLASFDSARPCSEEVATIVSLLAASPHGVWSMHAGKKATEEAMAKFAVAEGDLVTMLNVWRAWRDSEQSGRWAARHCLNHAALHKAGEVRAQVVGACRRLGLPQLESCDGDMDHLRRALVAGLF
;
A
#
# COMPACT_ATOMS: atom_id res chain seq x y z
N ALA A 1 -23.64 18.40 3.85
CA ALA A 1 -24.04 18.02 2.48
C ALA A 1 -22.83 17.97 1.55
N GLU A 2 -22.00 19.02 1.53
CA GLU A 2 -20.80 19.10 0.67
C GLU A 2 -19.81 17.93 0.82
N SER A 3 -19.55 17.46 2.06
CA SER A 3 -18.65 16.33 2.30
C SER A 3 -19.13 15.01 1.67
N MET A 4 -20.44 14.78 1.65
CA MET A 4 -21.04 13.58 1.06
C MET A 4 -20.98 13.63 -0.47
N VAL A 5 -21.18 14.81 -1.06
CA VAL A 5 -21.04 15.01 -2.51
C VAL A 5 -19.60 14.74 -2.95
N ARG A 6 -18.62 15.32 -2.26
CA ARG A 6 -17.19 15.06 -2.56
C ARG A 6 -16.82 13.59 -2.42
N ALA A 7 -17.37 12.89 -1.42
CA ALA A 7 -17.13 11.46 -1.26
C ALA A 7 -17.72 10.64 -2.43
N LEU A 8 -18.92 10.98 -2.90
CA LEU A 8 -19.54 10.35 -4.07
C LEU A 8 -18.75 10.62 -5.36
N GLU A 9 -18.31 11.86 -5.57
CA GLU A 9 -17.45 12.25 -6.69
C GLU A 9 -16.13 11.47 -6.67
N GLY A 10 -15.51 11.31 -5.50
CA GLY A 10 -14.31 10.50 -5.33
C GLY A 10 -14.54 9.02 -5.69
N LEU A 11 -15.64 8.43 -5.22
CA LEU A 11 -16.00 7.04 -5.57
C LEU A 11 -16.29 6.88 -7.07
N ALA A 12 -16.95 7.86 -7.69
CA ALA A 12 -17.16 7.88 -9.14
C ALA A 12 -15.84 7.98 -9.91
N ALA A 13 -14.91 8.83 -9.47
CA ALA A 13 -13.58 8.96 -10.07
C ALA A 13 -12.76 7.67 -10.00
N LEU A 14 -12.92 6.87 -8.93
CA LEU A 14 -12.32 5.54 -8.79
C LEU A 14 -13.02 4.46 -9.66
N SER A 15 -14.04 4.82 -10.44
CA SER A 15 -14.92 3.90 -11.18
C SER A 15 -15.69 2.93 -10.28
N ALA A 16 -15.88 3.28 -9.00
CA ALA A 16 -16.64 2.48 -8.06
C ALA A 16 -18.15 2.60 -8.28
N LEU A 17 -18.59 3.75 -8.81
CA LEU A 17 -20.00 4.04 -9.09
C LEU A 17 -20.22 4.23 -10.60
N ASP A 18 -21.38 3.79 -11.10
CA ASP A 18 -21.84 4.08 -12.46
C ASP A 18 -22.58 5.43 -12.54
N GLY A 19 -23.09 5.77 -13.73
CA GLY A 19 -23.81 7.03 -13.98
C GLY A 19 -25.11 7.19 -13.18
N ASP A 20 -25.66 6.10 -12.64
CA ASP A 20 -26.84 6.08 -11.78
C ASP A 20 -26.49 6.01 -10.29
N ALA A 21 -25.21 6.24 -9.94
CA ALA A 21 -24.66 6.13 -8.60
C ALA A 21 -24.80 4.73 -7.95
N ARG A 22 -24.80 3.68 -8.76
CA ARG A 22 -24.80 2.28 -8.29
C ARG A 22 -23.39 1.71 -8.31
N LEU A 23 -23.12 0.77 -7.40
CA LEU A 23 -21.83 0.08 -7.37
C LEU A 23 -21.60 -0.69 -8.68
N THR A 24 -20.46 -0.43 -9.32
CA THR A 24 -20.04 -1.20 -10.49
C THR A 24 -19.66 -2.63 -10.07
N LYS A 25 -19.98 -3.62 -10.91
CA LYS A 25 -19.68 -5.04 -10.59
C LYS A 25 -18.19 -5.35 -10.61
N ASP A 26 -17.45 -4.74 -11.54
CA ASP A 26 -16.04 -5.06 -11.77
C ASP A 26 -15.11 -4.40 -10.76
N VAL A 27 -15.41 -3.15 -10.37
CA VAL A 27 -14.56 -2.35 -9.49
C VAL A 27 -15.26 -2.09 -8.16
N GLY A 28 -16.43 -1.46 -8.16
CA GLY A 28 -17.13 -1.02 -6.95
C GLY A 28 -17.40 -2.15 -5.95
N ALA A 29 -17.94 -3.27 -6.41
CA ALA A 29 -18.21 -4.43 -5.56
C ALA A 29 -16.93 -5.02 -4.95
N ARG A 30 -15.82 -5.02 -5.70
CA ARG A 30 -14.52 -5.52 -5.22
C ARG A 30 -13.88 -4.54 -4.23
N LEU A 31 -13.95 -3.25 -4.48
CA LEU A 31 -13.49 -2.20 -3.56
C LEU A 31 -14.21 -2.33 -2.21
N ALA A 32 -15.54 -2.47 -2.23
CA ALA A 32 -16.37 -2.58 -1.03
C ALA A 32 -16.06 -3.83 -0.19
N ALA A 33 -15.47 -4.86 -0.79
CA ALA A 33 -15.14 -6.12 -0.12
C ALA A 33 -13.70 -6.17 0.42
N LEU A 34 -12.84 -5.22 0.04
CA LEU A 34 -11.46 -5.14 0.52
C LEU A 34 -11.40 -4.37 1.85
N PRO A 35 -10.57 -4.80 2.82
CA PRO A 35 -10.42 -4.12 4.11
C PRO A 35 -9.44 -2.93 3.98
N LEU A 36 -9.68 -2.05 3.02
CA LEU A 36 -8.84 -0.92 2.68
C LEU A 36 -9.71 0.28 2.31
N ASP A 37 -9.17 1.49 2.48
CA ASP A 37 -9.82 2.68 1.95
C ASP A 37 -9.93 2.60 0.42
N PRO A 38 -11.00 3.15 -0.20
CA PRO A 38 -11.25 2.99 -1.63
C PRO A 38 -10.07 3.36 -2.55
N PRO A 39 -9.30 4.44 -2.31
CA PRO A 39 -8.09 4.75 -3.07
C PRO A 39 -7.04 3.64 -3.05
N LEU A 40 -6.75 3.08 -1.87
CA LEU A 40 -5.76 2.01 -1.68
C LEU A 40 -6.25 0.69 -2.29
N ALA A 41 -7.53 0.37 -2.10
CA ALA A 41 -8.17 -0.78 -2.71
C ALA A 41 -8.13 -0.68 -4.25
N ARG A 42 -8.31 0.52 -4.82
CA ARG A 42 -8.27 0.73 -6.27
C ARG A 42 -6.88 0.51 -6.86
N ALA A 43 -5.86 1.04 -6.19
CA ALA A 43 -4.46 0.80 -6.56
C ALA A 43 -4.13 -0.70 -6.52
N LEU A 44 -4.57 -1.40 -5.47
CA LEU A 44 -4.39 -2.85 -5.35
C LEU A 44 -5.09 -3.61 -6.49
N LEU A 45 -6.35 -3.29 -6.81
CA LEU A 45 -7.03 -3.95 -7.93
C LEU A 45 -6.35 -3.69 -9.27
N ALA A 46 -5.81 -2.49 -9.50
CA ALA A 46 -5.08 -2.16 -10.72
C ALA A 46 -3.74 -2.93 -10.85
N SER A 47 -3.14 -3.32 -9.72
CA SER A 47 -1.87 -4.04 -9.70
C SER A 47 -1.92 -5.49 -10.17
N PHE A 48 -3.13 -6.06 -10.32
CA PHE A 48 -3.38 -7.40 -10.85
C PHE A 48 -3.48 -7.44 -12.39
N ASP A 49 -2.96 -6.42 -13.10
CA ASP A 49 -2.85 -6.45 -14.57
C ASP A 49 -1.96 -7.63 -14.99
N SER A 50 -2.55 -8.61 -15.68
CA SER A 50 -1.87 -9.84 -16.08
C SER A 50 -0.75 -9.62 -17.10
N ALA A 51 -0.75 -8.51 -17.83
CA ALA A 51 0.35 -8.21 -18.73
C ALA A 51 1.61 -7.81 -17.95
N ARG A 52 1.42 -7.11 -16.82
CA ARG A 52 2.49 -6.42 -16.07
C ARG A 52 2.14 -6.36 -14.59
N PRO A 53 2.24 -7.51 -13.89
CA PRO A 53 1.84 -7.61 -12.51
C PRO A 53 2.77 -6.80 -11.59
N CYS A 54 2.21 -6.23 -10.54
CA CYS A 54 2.95 -5.56 -9.45
C CYS A 54 2.24 -5.71 -8.10
N SER A 55 1.41 -6.74 -7.97
CA SER A 55 0.47 -6.91 -6.87
C SER A 55 1.17 -7.27 -5.56
N GLU A 56 2.33 -7.92 -5.60
CA GLU A 56 3.13 -8.21 -4.40
C GLU A 56 3.66 -6.92 -3.75
N GLU A 57 4.18 -5.99 -4.55
CA GLU A 57 4.66 -4.67 -4.11
C GLU A 57 3.51 -3.79 -3.65
N VAL A 58 2.44 -3.69 -4.45
CA VAL A 58 1.31 -2.82 -4.14
C VAL A 58 0.59 -3.30 -2.89
N ALA A 59 0.36 -4.62 -2.72
CA ALA A 59 -0.23 -5.17 -1.49
C ALA A 59 0.59 -4.80 -0.24
N THR A 60 1.91 -4.76 -0.37
CA THR A 60 2.79 -4.35 0.73
C THR A 60 2.68 -2.85 1.01
N ILE A 61 2.76 -2.01 -0.02
CA ILE A 61 2.67 -0.55 0.10
C ILE A 61 1.32 -0.13 0.72
N VAL A 62 0.21 -0.63 0.20
CA VAL A 62 -1.13 -0.26 0.73
C VAL A 62 -1.32 -0.72 2.17
N SER A 63 -0.71 -1.85 2.56
CA SER A 63 -0.77 -2.35 3.94
C SER A 63 0.05 -1.50 4.90
N LEU A 64 1.22 -1.00 4.44
CA LEU A 64 2.03 -0.06 5.22
C LEU A 64 1.32 1.28 5.41
N LEU A 65 0.71 1.81 4.35
CA LEU A 65 -0.06 3.06 4.40
C LEU A 65 -1.28 2.93 5.32
N ALA A 66 -2.02 1.83 5.22
CA ALA A 66 -3.20 1.58 6.07
C ALA A 66 -2.83 1.36 7.55
N ALA A 67 -1.72 0.67 7.84
CA ALA A 67 -1.29 0.43 9.21
C ALA A 67 -0.60 1.63 9.86
N SER A 68 0.05 2.49 9.07
CA SER A 68 0.83 3.60 9.57
C SER A 68 0.76 4.83 8.66
N PRO A 69 -0.30 5.65 8.78
CA PRO A 69 -0.46 6.87 8.01
C PRO A 69 0.65 7.91 8.25
N HIS A 70 1.32 7.82 9.39
CA HIS A 70 2.45 8.68 9.77
C HIS A 70 3.83 8.12 9.37
N GLY A 71 3.86 6.97 8.70
CA GLY A 71 5.09 6.32 8.24
C GLY A 71 5.74 5.38 9.26
N VAL A 72 6.73 4.63 8.78
CA VAL A 72 7.40 3.54 9.53
C VAL A 72 8.60 3.99 10.36
N TRP A 73 8.87 5.29 10.41
CA TRP A 73 10.05 5.87 11.07
C TRP A 73 9.79 6.17 12.55
N SER A 74 10.83 6.05 13.37
CA SER A 74 10.79 6.32 14.79
C SER A 74 11.75 7.45 15.15
N MET A 75 11.26 8.44 15.89
CA MET A 75 12.03 9.62 16.30
C MET A 75 12.78 9.44 17.62
N HIS A 76 12.80 8.24 18.22
CA HIS A 76 13.41 8.00 19.54
C HIS A 76 14.91 8.30 19.59
N ALA A 77 15.63 8.12 18.48
CA ALA A 77 17.06 8.44 18.37
C ALA A 77 17.32 9.93 18.05
N GLY A 78 16.27 10.74 17.94
CA GLY A 78 16.34 12.15 17.53
C GLY A 78 16.25 12.35 16.02
N LYS A 79 15.92 13.58 15.62
CA LYS A 79 15.65 13.96 14.22
C LYS A 79 16.81 13.65 13.29
N LYS A 80 18.03 14.08 13.64
CA LYS A 80 19.23 13.91 12.80
C LYS A 80 19.55 12.43 12.54
N ALA A 81 19.52 11.58 13.57
CA ALA A 81 19.76 10.15 13.42
C ALA A 81 18.70 9.46 12.55
N THR A 82 17.44 9.89 12.68
CA THR A 82 16.34 9.38 11.86
C THR A 82 16.52 9.78 10.39
N GLU A 83 16.87 11.03 10.11
CA GLU A 83 17.15 11.51 8.75
C GLU A 83 18.34 10.76 8.11
N GLU A 84 19.41 10.52 8.86
CA GLU A 84 20.55 9.70 8.40
C GLU A 84 20.17 8.24 8.14
N ALA A 85 19.25 7.67 8.91
CA ALA A 85 18.73 6.33 8.67
C ALA A 85 17.81 6.29 7.44
N MET A 86 16.92 7.27 7.29
CA MET A 86 16.05 7.44 6.12
C MET A 86 16.85 7.53 4.83
N ALA A 87 17.92 8.35 4.83
CA ALA A 87 18.79 8.53 3.67
C ALA A 87 19.43 7.22 3.16
N LYS A 88 19.62 6.22 4.04
CA LYS A 88 20.18 4.91 3.64
C LYS A 88 19.18 4.02 2.88
N PHE A 89 17.89 4.26 3.07
CA PHE A 89 16.82 3.52 2.38
C PHE A 89 16.21 4.32 1.23
N ALA A 90 16.47 5.63 1.19
CA ALA A 90 15.95 6.54 0.20
C ALA A 90 16.36 6.09 -1.21
N VAL A 91 15.38 6.06 -2.10
CA VAL A 91 15.58 5.72 -3.51
C VAL A 91 14.98 6.78 -4.42
N ALA A 92 15.51 6.91 -5.63
CA ALA A 92 15.12 7.95 -6.58
C ALA A 92 13.66 7.84 -7.02
N GLU A 93 13.07 6.65 -6.90
CA GLU A 93 11.69 6.34 -7.23
C GLU A 93 10.67 6.92 -6.22
N GLY A 94 11.12 7.37 -5.05
CA GLY A 94 10.31 8.10 -4.07
C GLY A 94 9.99 7.32 -2.78
N ASP A 95 9.13 7.94 -1.96
CA ASP A 95 8.89 7.51 -0.57
C ASP A 95 8.18 6.15 -0.45
N LEU A 96 7.25 5.84 -1.36
CA LEU A 96 6.53 4.56 -1.33
C LEU A 96 7.46 3.38 -1.62
N VAL A 97 8.39 3.55 -2.57
CA VAL A 97 9.41 2.54 -2.87
C VAL A 97 10.45 2.48 -1.76
N THR A 98 10.79 3.61 -1.14
CA THR A 98 11.62 3.66 0.06
C THR A 98 11.00 2.85 1.21
N MET A 99 9.69 3.00 1.46
CA MET A 99 8.96 2.20 2.45
C MET A 99 8.94 0.70 2.11
N LEU A 100 8.78 0.35 0.83
CA LEU A 100 8.87 -1.03 0.35
C LEU A 100 10.25 -1.63 0.63
N ASN A 101 11.32 -0.87 0.42
CA ASN A 101 12.69 -1.31 0.69
C ASN A 101 12.94 -1.51 2.18
N VAL A 102 12.45 -0.60 3.02
CA VAL A 102 12.47 -0.74 4.49
C VAL A 102 11.77 -2.03 4.92
N TRP A 103 10.58 -2.30 4.36
CA TRP A 103 9.82 -3.52 4.65
C TRP A 103 10.59 -4.79 4.29
N ARG A 104 11.16 -4.85 3.08
CA ARG A 104 11.97 -5.99 2.62
C ARG A 104 13.17 -6.21 3.53
N ALA A 105 13.96 -5.16 3.79
CA ALA A 105 15.12 -5.24 4.67
C ALA A 105 14.77 -5.66 6.10
N TRP A 106 13.64 -5.20 6.64
CA TRP A 106 13.15 -5.64 7.95
C TRP A 106 12.75 -7.12 7.96
N ARG A 107 12.08 -7.60 6.90
CA ARG A 107 11.73 -9.02 6.76
C ARG A 107 12.98 -9.90 6.64
N ASP A 108 13.98 -9.47 5.88
CA ASP A 108 15.26 -10.17 5.74
C ASP A 108 16.05 -10.20 7.05
N SER A 109 15.80 -9.24 7.95
CA SER A 109 16.32 -9.23 9.32
C SER A 109 15.53 -10.13 10.31
N GLU A 110 14.72 -11.05 9.79
CA GLU A 110 13.81 -11.91 10.56
C GLU A 110 12.83 -11.13 11.44
N GLN A 111 12.40 -9.96 10.96
CA GLN A 111 11.47 -9.07 11.69
C GLN A 111 12.01 -8.58 13.04
N SER A 112 13.33 -8.52 13.19
CA SER A 112 14.01 -8.18 14.45
C SER A 112 13.69 -6.77 14.96
N GLY A 113 13.18 -6.70 16.20
CA GLY A 113 12.96 -5.41 16.88
C GLY A 113 14.26 -4.66 17.19
N ARG A 114 15.36 -5.38 17.44
CA ARG A 114 16.68 -4.77 17.62
C ARG A 114 17.20 -4.14 16.32
N TRP A 115 16.98 -4.82 15.20
CA TRP A 115 17.33 -4.28 13.89
C TRP A 115 16.49 -3.03 13.58
N ALA A 116 15.17 -3.09 13.80
CA ALA A 116 14.28 -1.95 13.61
C ALA A 116 14.72 -0.73 14.45
N ALA A 117 15.05 -0.93 15.73
CA ALA A 117 15.55 0.14 16.60
C ALA A 117 16.87 0.74 16.08
N ARG A 118 17.82 -0.09 15.61
CA ARG A 118 19.09 0.37 15.03
C ARG A 118 18.89 1.24 13.78
N HIS A 119 17.84 0.97 13.01
CA HIS A 119 17.51 1.68 11.78
C HIS A 119 16.47 2.80 11.97
N CYS A 120 16.18 3.20 13.22
CA CYS A 120 15.19 4.23 13.55
C CYS A 120 13.80 3.91 12.97
N LEU A 121 13.38 2.64 13.05
CA LEU A 121 12.09 2.17 12.56
C LEU A 121 11.13 1.88 13.71
N ASN A 122 9.84 2.14 13.47
CA ASN A 122 8.77 1.78 14.36
C ASN A 122 8.41 0.29 14.16
N HIS A 123 8.95 -0.57 15.03
CA HIS A 123 8.74 -2.02 14.98
C HIS A 123 7.26 -2.42 15.09
N ALA A 124 6.50 -1.74 15.95
CA ALA A 124 5.07 -2.01 16.13
C ALA A 124 4.27 -1.67 14.87
N ALA A 125 4.60 -0.57 14.18
CA ALA A 125 3.98 -0.20 12.91
C ALA A 125 4.28 -1.21 11.81
N LEU A 126 5.52 -1.70 11.72
CA LEU A 126 5.90 -2.75 10.77
C LEU A 126 5.17 -4.07 11.05
N HIS A 127 5.13 -4.52 12.30
CA HIS A 127 4.37 -5.72 12.66
C HIS A 127 2.88 -5.56 12.32
N LYS A 128 2.30 -4.38 12.61
CA LYS A 128 0.90 -4.09 12.28
C LYS A 128 0.64 -4.12 10.78
N ALA A 129 1.55 -3.58 9.98
CA ALA A 129 1.47 -3.66 8.52
C ALA A 129 1.47 -5.11 8.01
N GLY A 130 2.20 -6.01 8.68
CA GLY A 130 2.16 -7.45 8.37
C GLY A 130 0.80 -8.10 8.62
N GLU A 131 0.15 -7.75 9.73
CA GLU A 131 -1.21 -8.21 10.03
C GLU A 131 -2.21 -7.70 8.99
N VAL A 132 -2.16 -6.41 8.67
CA VAL A 132 -3.00 -5.79 7.64
C VAL A 132 -2.78 -6.47 6.29
N ARG A 133 -1.51 -6.70 5.92
CA ARG A 133 -1.16 -7.40 4.69
C ARG A 133 -1.77 -8.78 4.64
N ALA A 134 -1.68 -9.56 5.72
CA ALA A 134 -2.30 -10.89 5.78
C ALA A 134 -3.83 -10.85 5.54
N GLN A 135 -4.52 -9.84 6.10
CA GLN A 135 -5.95 -9.63 5.89
C GLN A 135 -6.27 -9.25 4.44
N VAL A 136 -5.51 -8.32 3.87
CA VAL A 136 -5.65 -7.86 2.48
C VAL A 136 -5.44 -9.02 1.50
N VAL A 137 -4.37 -9.79 1.65
CA VAL A 137 -4.10 -10.95 0.80
C VAL A 137 -5.19 -12.02 0.96
N GLY A 138 -5.64 -12.25 2.19
CA GLY A 138 -6.77 -13.15 2.45
C GLY A 138 -8.06 -12.69 1.75
N ALA A 139 -8.35 -11.39 1.75
CA ALA A 139 -9.49 -10.82 1.03
C ALA A 139 -9.35 -10.97 -0.48
N CYS A 140 -8.17 -10.72 -1.05
CA CYS A 140 -7.90 -10.91 -2.48
C CYS A 140 -8.18 -12.34 -2.92
N ARG A 141 -7.75 -13.34 -2.14
CA ARG A 141 -8.03 -14.76 -2.41
C ARG A 141 -9.52 -15.08 -2.37
N ARG A 142 -10.26 -14.57 -1.37
CA ARG A 142 -11.72 -14.77 -1.28
C ARG A 142 -12.47 -14.15 -2.46
N LEU A 143 -11.94 -13.06 -3.02
CA LEU A 143 -12.49 -12.39 -4.20
C LEU A 143 -12.10 -13.08 -5.52
N GLY A 144 -11.31 -14.16 -5.48
CA GLY A 144 -10.86 -14.88 -6.67
C GLY A 144 -9.86 -14.08 -7.51
N LEU A 145 -9.15 -13.12 -6.91
CA LEU A 145 -8.06 -12.43 -7.60
C LEU A 145 -6.88 -13.39 -7.84
N PRO A 146 -6.07 -13.16 -8.90
CA PRO A 146 -4.87 -13.95 -9.17
C PRO A 146 -3.91 -14.02 -7.97
N GLN A 147 -2.94 -14.92 -8.05
CA GLN A 147 -1.85 -14.92 -7.09
C GLN A 147 -1.09 -13.59 -7.15
N LEU A 148 -0.51 -13.18 -6.02
CA LEU A 148 0.36 -12.02 -6.00
C LEU A 148 1.62 -12.29 -6.81
N GLU A 149 1.96 -11.33 -7.66
CA GLU A 149 3.08 -11.40 -8.58
C GLU A 149 3.89 -10.11 -8.46
N SER A 150 5.22 -10.24 -8.54
CA SER A 150 6.14 -9.12 -8.44
C SER A 150 6.30 -8.44 -9.79
N CYS A 151 6.60 -7.13 -9.78
CA CYS A 151 7.00 -6.43 -10.99
C CYS A 151 8.47 -6.65 -11.39
N ASP A 152 9.23 -7.49 -10.67
CA ASP A 152 10.64 -7.82 -10.94
C ASP A 152 11.55 -6.58 -11.17
N GLY A 153 11.21 -5.47 -10.51
CA GLY A 153 11.95 -4.20 -10.62
C GLY A 153 11.38 -3.20 -11.62
N ASP A 154 10.29 -3.51 -12.32
CA ASP A 154 9.61 -2.56 -13.20
C ASP A 154 8.80 -1.53 -12.39
N MET A 155 9.42 -0.37 -12.18
CA MET A 155 8.87 0.71 -11.36
C MET A 155 7.79 1.51 -12.08
N ASP A 156 7.74 1.49 -13.41
CA ASP A 156 6.74 2.25 -14.16
C ASP A 156 5.36 1.64 -13.98
N HIS A 157 5.25 0.32 -13.94
CA HIS A 157 3.99 -0.37 -13.69
C HIS A 157 3.51 -0.20 -12.26
N LEU A 158 4.44 -0.28 -11.30
CA LEU A 158 4.14 0.02 -9.90
C LEU A 158 3.54 1.43 -9.74
N ARG A 159 4.17 2.45 -10.35
CA ARG A 159 3.67 3.83 -10.29
C ARG A 159 2.31 3.98 -10.96
N ARG A 160 2.10 3.35 -12.14
CA ARG A 160 0.80 3.37 -12.84
C ARG A 160 -0.31 2.75 -12.00
N ALA A 161 -0.04 1.62 -11.34
CA ALA A 161 -1.00 0.96 -10.46
C ALA A 161 -1.34 1.84 -9.25
N LEU A 162 -0.34 2.47 -8.61
CA LEU A 162 -0.55 3.39 -7.49
C LEU A 162 -1.37 4.62 -7.90
N VAL A 163 -1.05 5.24 -9.03
CA VAL A 163 -1.78 6.40 -9.57
C VAL A 163 -3.20 6.05 -9.97
N ALA A 164 -3.54 4.78 -10.25
CA ALA A 164 -4.92 4.39 -10.52
C ALA A 164 -5.86 4.61 -9.30
N GLY A 165 -5.31 4.71 -8.09
CA GLY A 165 -6.08 4.96 -6.87
C GLY A 165 -5.72 6.25 -6.12
N LEU A 166 -4.48 6.73 -6.23
CA LEU A 166 -3.93 7.82 -5.41
C LEU A 166 -3.71 9.14 -6.19
N PHE A 167 -4.66 9.51 -7.06
CA PHE A 167 -4.58 10.70 -7.92
C PHE A 167 -5.26 11.94 -7.33
#